data_AF-F5XPX0-F1
#
_entry.id   AF-F5XPX0-F1
#
_cell.length_a   1.000
_cell.length_b   1.000
_cell.length_c   1.000
_cell.angle_alpha   90.00
_cell.angle_beta   90.00
_cell.angle_gamma   90.00
#
_symmetry.space_group_name_H-M   'P 1'
#
loop_
_entity.id
_entity.type
_entity.pdbx_description
1 polymer ?
#
loop_
_entity_poly.entity_id
_entity_poly.type
_entity_poly.pdbx_seq_one_letter_code
_entity_poly.pdbx_strand_id
1 'polypeptide(L)'
;MATLAEQVQGERMARIVLSMLAEPDDLTTGYILGRHGGVATLSLVESDHYVTGLGRADVLLWRERLRARIAPDLMERVAEAEQYGFGTLIPADREWPAGLDDLGDRAPYVLWTQGASSFLATALSDRNDHRCSRVHPLRRTRHQRTCGGSGR
;
A
#
# COMPACT_ATOMS: atom_id res chain seq x y z
N MET A 1 3.89 18.59 -17.41
CA MET A 1 4.25 17.93 -16.13
C MET A 1 4.23 16.44 -16.41
N ALA A 2 5.27 15.70 -16.03
CA ALA A 2 5.28 14.25 -16.22
C ALA A 2 4.14 13.63 -15.41
N THR A 3 3.40 12.71 -16.02
CA THR A 3 2.36 11.93 -15.34
C THR A 3 3.00 11.01 -14.30
N LEU A 4 2.23 10.63 -13.28
CA LEU A 4 2.65 9.63 -12.29
C LEU A 4 3.01 8.31 -12.97
N ALA A 5 2.25 7.92 -13.99
CA ALA A 5 2.55 6.72 -14.78
C ALA A 5 3.91 6.77 -15.51
N GLU A 6 4.37 7.94 -15.96
CA GLU A 6 5.69 8.12 -16.60
C GLU A 6 6.85 8.09 -15.59
N GLN A 7 6.61 8.51 -14.35
CA GLN A 7 7.62 8.52 -13.28
C GLN A 7 7.83 7.13 -12.67
N VAL A 8 6.87 6.23 -12.86
CA VAL A 8 6.87 4.89 -12.31
C VAL A 8 7.48 3.88 -13.29
N GLN A 9 8.61 3.30 -12.90
CA GLN A 9 9.34 2.29 -13.66
C GLN A 9 8.92 0.89 -13.20
N GLY A 10 8.01 0.28 -13.98
CA GLY A 10 7.64 -1.13 -13.85
C GLY A 10 6.52 -1.44 -12.85
N GLU A 11 6.09 -2.70 -12.88
CA GLU A 11 4.92 -3.19 -12.14
C GLU A 11 5.07 -3.09 -10.62
N ARG A 12 6.29 -3.34 -10.11
CA ARG A 12 6.60 -3.30 -8.69
C ARG A 12 6.44 -1.89 -8.12
N MET A 13 7.10 -0.90 -8.71
CA MET A 13 6.99 0.49 -8.25
C MET A 13 5.54 1.01 -8.40
N ALA A 14 4.83 0.59 -9.44
CA ALA A 14 3.42 0.96 -9.61
C ALA A 14 2.53 0.42 -8.48
N ARG A 15 2.74 -0.84 -8.09
CA ARG A 15 2.01 -1.46 -6.97
C ARG A 15 2.35 -0.84 -5.62
N ILE A 16 3.61 -0.44 -5.42
CA ILE A 16 4.04 0.32 -4.23
C ILE A 16 3.30 1.67 -4.18
N VAL A 17 3.31 2.43 -5.28
CA VAL A 17 2.58 3.70 -5.37
C VAL A 17 1.09 3.51 -5.11
N LEU A 18 0.47 2.51 -5.74
CA LEU A 18 -0.94 2.17 -5.52
C LEU A 18 -1.22 1.80 -4.05
N SER A 19 -0.30 1.15 -3.35
CA SER A 19 -0.48 0.85 -1.93
C SER A 19 -0.49 2.08 -1.01
N MET A 20 0.11 3.19 -1.46
CA MET A 20 0.07 4.47 -0.74
C MET A 20 -1.18 5.30 -1.09
N LEU A 21 -1.67 5.16 -2.33
CA LEU A 21 -2.80 5.92 -2.87
C LEU A 21 -4.17 5.28 -2.64
N ALA A 22 -4.29 3.98 -2.84
CA ALA A 22 -5.56 3.26 -2.74
C ALA A 22 -5.81 2.78 -1.32
N GLU A 23 -7.09 2.64 -0.97
CA GLU A 23 -7.47 1.95 0.25
C GLU A 23 -7.17 0.45 0.12
N PRO A 24 -6.73 -0.23 1.20
CA PRO A 24 -6.65 -1.68 1.22
C PRO A 24 -8.05 -2.27 1.03
N ASP A 25 -8.17 -3.43 0.37
CA ASP A 25 -9.45 -4.10 0.05
C ASP A 25 -10.39 -3.27 -0.87
N ASP A 26 -9.88 -2.28 -1.60
CA ASP A 26 -10.67 -1.53 -2.58
C ASP A 26 -10.89 -2.35 -3.86
N LEU A 27 -12.07 -2.96 -3.95
CA LEU A 27 -12.50 -3.80 -5.07
C LEU A 27 -12.31 -3.14 -6.44
N THR A 28 -12.51 -1.82 -6.53
CA THR A 28 -12.34 -1.09 -7.81
C THR A 28 -10.88 -1.05 -8.23
N THR A 29 -9.98 -0.69 -7.32
CA THR A 29 -8.55 -0.71 -7.58
C THR A 29 -8.06 -2.12 -7.87
N GLY A 30 -8.49 -3.12 -7.09
CA GLY A 30 -8.11 -4.51 -7.31
C GLY A 30 -8.55 -5.06 -8.67
N TYR A 31 -9.80 -4.80 -9.07
CA TYR A 31 -10.32 -5.19 -10.39
C TYR A 31 -9.52 -4.56 -11.53
N ILE A 32 -9.22 -3.26 -11.44
CA ILE A 32 -8.43 -2.55 -12.48
C ILE A 32 -7.00 -3.10 -12.51
N LEU A 33 -6.39 -3.28 -11.34
CA LEU A 33 -5.03 -3.77 -11.20
C LEU A 33 -4.86 -5.19 -11.73
N GLY A 34 -5.79 -6.09 -11.41
CA GLY A 34 -5.76 -7.48 -11.88
C GLY A 34 -5.89 -7.60 -13.40
N ARG A 35 -6.61 -6.66 -14.04
CA ARG A 35 -6.90 -6.71 -15.47
C ARG A 35 -5.93 -5.92 -16.34
N HIS A 36 -5.39 -4.81 -15.82
CA HIS A 36 -4.58 -3.87 -16.59
C HIS A 36 -3.12 -3.78 -16.10
N GLY A 37 -2.81 -4.25 -14.90
CA GLY A 37 -1.51 -4.07 -14.27
C GLY A 37 -1.34 -2.69 -13.63
N GLY A 38 -0.29 -2.53 -12.83
CA GLY A 38 -0.08 -1.35 -11.98
C GLY A 38 0.16 -0.07 -12.77
N VAL A 39 1.02 -0.12 -13.80
CA VAL A 39 1.36 1.08 -14.60
C VAL A 39 0.13 1.59 -15.34
N ALA A 40 -0.66 0.69 -15.95
CA ALA A 40 -1.89 1.06 -16.63
C ALA A 40 -2.96 1.56 -15.64
N THR A 41 -3.03 0.99 -14.44
CA THR A 41 -3.93 1.48 -13.38
C THR A 41 -3.61 2.93 -13.02
N LEU A 42 -2.33 3.28 -12.84
CA LEU A 42 -1.92 4.67 -12.59
C LEU A 42 -2.26 5.59 -13.77
N SER A 43 -2.05 5.13 -15.01
CA SER A 43 -2.45 5.88 -16.20
C SER A 43 -3.97 6.11 -16.28
N LEU A 44 -4.78 5.16 -15.81
CA LEU A 44 -6.24 5.29 -15.71
C LEU A 44 -6.67 6.28 -14.62
N VAL A 45 -5.85 6.48 -13.59
CA VAL A 45 -6.08 7.54 -12.58
C VAL A 45 -5.89 8.92 -13.21
N GLU A 46 -4.96 9.07 -14.13
CA GLU A 46 -4.62 10.38 -14.72
C GLU A 46 -5.38 10.69 -16.01
N SER A 47 -5.85 9.67 -16.73
CA SER A 47 -6.61 9.83 -17.98
C SER A 47 -8.13 9.86 -17.78
N ASP A 48 -8.90 10.07 -18.87
CA ASP A 48 -10.38 10.00 -18.86
C ASP A 48 -10.94 8.74 -19.54
N HIS A 49 -10.14 7.68 -19.60
CA HIS A 49 -10.55 6.43 -20.24
C HIS A 49 -11.61 5.68 -19.42
N TYR A 50 -12.52 5.02 -20.11
CA TYR A 50 -13.50 4.12 -19.52
C TYR A 50 -12.84 2.79 -19.15
N VAL A 51 -13.24 2.21 -18.02
CA VAL A 51 -12.85 0.86 -17.65
C VAL A 51 -13.97 -0.11 -17.99
N THR A 52 -13.66 -1.15 -18.75
CA THR A 52 -14.64 -2.16 -19.13
C THR A 52 -15.07 -2.98 -17.90
N GLY A 53 -16.38 -3.09 -17.67
CA GLY A 53 -16.95 -3.84 -16.54
C GLY A 53 -17.22 -3.02 -15.28
N LEU A 54 -16.92 -1.72 -15.27
CA LEU A 54 -17.25 -0.81 -14.18
C LEU A 54 -18.21 0.30 -14.65
N GLY A 55 -19.06 0.77 -13.75
CA GLY A 55 -19.93 1.91 -14.00
C GLY A 55 -19.14 3.21 -14.15
N ARG A 56 -19.57 4.11 -15.05
CA ARG A 56 -18.89 5.40 -15.27
C ARG A 56 -18.78 6.22 -13.98
N ALA A 57 -19.83 6.24 -13.17
CA ALA A 57 -19.83 6.97 -11.89
C ALA A 57 -18.80 6.39 -10.91
N ASP A 58 -18.68 5.06 -10.83
CA ASP A 58 -17.74 4.37 -9.95
C ASP A 58 -16.29 4.67 -10.34
N VAL A 59 -15.98 4.62 -11.65
CA VAL A 59 -14.65 4.96 -12.17
C VAL A 59 -14.31 6.42 -11.89
N LEU A 60 -15.26 7.34 -12.04
CA LEU A 60 -15.04 8.76 -11.73
C LEU A 60 -14.76 8.98 -10.24
N LEU A 61 -15.55 8.36 -9.36
CA LEU A 61 -15.36 8.47 -7.90
C LEU A 61 -14.03 7.85 -7.46
N TRP A 62 -13.72 6.66 -7.97
CA TRP A 62 -12.44 5.99 -7.73
C TRP A 62 -11.27 6.90 -8.13
N ARG A 63 -11.35 7.50 -9.31
CA ARG A 63 -10.31 8.38 -9.83
C ARG A 63 -10.13 9.63 -8.98
N GLU A 64 -11.23 10.29 -8.62
CA GLU A 64 -11.20 11.49 -7.78
C GLU A 64 -10.56 11.17 -6.41
N ARG A 65 -10.93 10.04 -5.81
CA ARG A 65 -10.37 9.58 -4.54
C ARG A 65 -8.86 9.33 -4.62
N LEU A 66 -8.39 8.69 -5.69
CA LEU A 66 -6.95 8.43 -5.87
C LEU A 66 -6.19 9.73 -6.15
N ARG A 67 -6.70 10.59 -7.03
CA ARG A 67 -6.08 11.89 -7.34
C ARG A 67 -5.96 12.79 -6.12
N ALA A 68 -6.98 12.83 -5.26
CA ALA A 68 -6.96 13.62 -4.03
C ALA A 68 -5.84 13.21 -3.05
N ARG A 69 -5.27 12.01 -3.22
CA ARG A 69 -4.19 11.47 -2.38
C ARG A 69 -2.81 11.58 -3.00
N ILE A 70 -2.72 12.04 -4.25
CA ILE A 70 -1.43 12.29 -4.91
C ILE A 70 -0.82 13.54 -4.29
N ALA A 71 0.09 13.33 -3.36
CA ALA A 71 0.91 14.39 -2.75
C ALA A 71 2.16 14.66 -3.60
N PRO A 72 2.71 15.89 -3.59
CA PRO A 72 3.91 16.23 -4.36
C PRO A 72 5.15 15.43 -3.91
N ASP A 73 5.21 15.03 -2.64
CA ASP A 73 6.26 14.21 -2.03
C ASP A 73 6.05 12.69 -2.22
N LEU A 74 5.03 12.26 -2.97
CA LEU A 74 4.70 10.83 -3.13
C LEU A 74 5.88 10.00 -3.63
N MET A 75 6.59 10.48 -4.67
CA MET A 75 7.72 9.75 -5.24
C MET A 75 8.93 9.69 -4.29
N GLU A 76 9.13 10.73 -3.47
CA GLU A 76 10.18 10.73 -2.45
C GLU A 76 9.89 9.66 -1.39
N ARG A 77 8.64 9.60 -0.90
CA ARG A 77 8.19 8.59 0.07
C ARG A 77 8.27 7.17 -0.45
N VAL A 78 8.02 6.98 -1.75
CA VAL A 78 8.19 5.68 -2.42
C VAL A 78 9.66 5.27 -2.42
N ALA A 79 10.55 6.19 -2.80
CA ALA A 79 12.00 5.94 -2.77
C ALA A 79 12.50 5.66 -1.35
N GLU A 80 12.03 6.40 -0.35
CA GLU A 80 12.33 6.15 1.06
C GLU A 80 11.86 4.74 1.49
N ALA A 81 10.62 4.37 1.15
CA ALA A 81 10.05 3.06 1.47
C ALA A 81 10.87 1.90 0.89
N GLU A 82 11.37 2.04 -0.35
CA GLU A 82 12.27 1.05 -0.96
C GLU A 82 13.66 1.03 -0.30
N GLN A 83 14.17 2.16 0.15
CA GLN A 83 15.49 2.26 0.80
C GLN A 83 15.54 1.65 2.20
N TYR A 84 14.42 1.53 2.92
CA TYR A 84 14.39 0.96 4.27
C TYR A 84 14.71 -0.54 4.35
N GLY A 85 15.04 -1.20 3.22
CA GLY A 85 15.52 -2.58 3.19
C GLY A 85 14.42 -3.63 3.44
N PHE A 86 13.16 -3.22 3.35
CA PHE A 86 12.04 -4.15 3.28
C PHE A 86 11.99 -4.76 1.89
N GLY A 87 12.05 -6.09 1.80
CA GLY A 87 11.75 -6.79 0.56
C GLY A 87 10.31 -6.48 0.14
N THR A 88 10.07 -6.34 -1.15
CA THR A 88 8.72 -6.23 -1.69
C THR A 88 8.41 -7.50 -2.47
N LEU A 89 7.19 -8.01 -2.34
CA LEU A 89 6.67 -9.07 -3.18
C LEU A 89 5.43 -8.55 -3.90
N ILE A 90 5.29 -8.91 -5.16
CA ILE A 90 4.09 -8.70 -5.98
C ILE A 90 3.53 -10.04 -6.44
N PRO A 91 2.26 -10.14 -6.84
CA PRO A 91 1.65 -11.39 -7.33
C PRO A 91 2.39 -12.07 -8.49
N ALA A 92 3.20 -11.31 -9.25
CA ALA A 92 4.04 -11.86 -10.31
C ALA A 92 5.32 -12.55 -9.80
N ASP A 93 5.68 -12.35 -8.53
CA ASP A 93 6.88 -12.96 -7.93
C ASP A 93 6.60 -14.40 -7.51
N ARG A 94 7.59 -15.28 -7.73
CA ARG A 94 7.47 -16.70 -7.37
C ARG A 94 7.31 -16.96 -5.86
N GLU A 95 7.78 -16.04 -5.03
CA GLU A 95 7.69 -16.11 -3.57
C GLU A 95 6.35 -15.57 -3.05
N TRP A 96 5.45 -15.12 -3.93
CA TRP A 96 4.11 -14.68 -3.56
C TRP A 96 3.29 -15.85 -2.98
N PRO A 97 2.69 -15.68 -1.80
CA PRO A 97 1.89 -16.74 -1.20
C PRO A 97 0.56 -16.92 -1.94
N ALA A 98 0.39 -18.10 -2.55
CA ALA A 98 -0.80 -18.43 -3.36
C ALA A 98 -2.14 -18.23 -2.64
N GLY A 99 -2.19 -18.33 -1.31
CA GLY A 99 -3.40 -18.05 -0.53
C GLY A 99 -3.87 -16.58 -0.58
N LEU A 100 -3.02 -15.65 -1.03
CA LEU A 100 -3.45 -14.27 -1.31
C LEU A 100 -4.09 -14.14 -2.70
N ASP A 101 -3.74 -14.99 -3.66
CA ASP A 101 -4.36 -14.97 -4.98
C ASP A 101 -5.82 -15.44 -4.93
N ASP A 102 -6.16 -16.31 -3.97
CA ASP A 102 -7.54 -16.74 -3.69
C ASP A 102 -8.46 -15.57 -3.29
N LEU A 103 -7.90 -14.41 -2.90
CA LEU A 103 -8.67 -13.20 -2.59
C LEU A 103 -9.12 -12.44 -3.85
N GLY A 104 -8.57 -12.75 -5.03
CA GLY A 104 -8.92 -12.10 -6.29
C GLY A 104 -8.73 -10.58 -6.24
N ASP A 105 -9.81 -9.83 -6.51
CA ASP A 105 -9.80 -8.36 -6.51
C ASP A 105 -9.55 -7.75 -5.11
N ARG A 106 -9.52 -8.56 -4.06
CA ARG A 106 -9.19 -8.14 -2.69
C ARG A 106 -7.74 -8.41 -2.32
N ALA A 107 -6.98 -9.04 -3.21
CA ALA A 107 -5.58 -9.34 -2.98
C ALA A 107 -4.79 -8.04 -2.72
N PRO A 108 -3.86 -8.04 -1.76
CA PRO A 108 -3.03 -6.87 -1.50
C PRO A 108 -2.20 -6.49 -2.73
N TYR A 109 -2.03 -5.19 -2.96
CA TYR A 109 -1.32 -4.69 -4.15
C TYR A 109 0.17 -5.05 -4.13
N VAL A 110 0.78 -4.99 -2.94
CA VAL A 110 2.18 -5.31 -2.63
C VAL A 110 2.28 -5.87 -1.22
N LEU A 111 3.21 -6.79 -0.99
CA LEU A 111 3.55 -7.30 0.34
C LEU A 111 4.94 -6.80 0.73
N TRP A 112 5.04 -6.13 1.88
CA TRP A 112 6.32 -5.70 2.46
C TRP A 112 6.82 -6.78 3.41
N THR A 113 8.05 -7.24 3.20
CA THR A 113 8.67 -8.32 3.96
C THR A 113 9.89 -7.79 4.70
N GLN A 114 9.95 -7.99 6.01
CA GLN A 114 11.16 -7.72 6.80
C GLN A 114 11.83 -9.06 7.12
N GLY A 115 12.97 -9.36 6.49
CA GLY A 115 13.69 -10.63 6.64
C GLY A 115 13.50 -11.62 5.49
N ALA A 116 13.89 -12.88 5.68
CA ALA A 116 13.91 -13.89 4.62
C ALA A 116 12.49 -14.24 4.12
N SER A 117 12.16 -13.79 2.91
CA SER A 117 10.92 -14.05 2.15
C SER A 117 10.61 -15.54 1.99
N SER A 118 11.62 -16.40 2.15
CA SER A 118 11.50 -17.87 2.12
C SER A 118 10.54 -18.46 3.17
N PHE A 119 10.16 -17.72 4.21
CA PHE A 119 9.15 -18.15 5.20
C PHE A 119 7.71 -17.87 4.79
N LEU A 120 7.46 -17.07 3.75
CA LEU A 120 6.11 -16.73 3.27
C LEU A 120 5.56 -17.73 2.26
N ALA A 121 6.40 -18.63 1.73
CA ALA A 121 5.99 -19.71 0.84
C ALA A 121 5.21 -20.83 1.57
N THR A 122 5.14 -20.80 2.91
CA THR A 122 4.35 -21.74 3.71
C THR A 122 2.97 -21.14 3.99
N ALA A 123 1.93 -21.92 3.69
CA ALA A 123 0.51 -21.55 3.67
C ALA A 123 0.09 -20.55 4.76
N LEU A 124 -0.59 -19.48 4.32
CA LEU A 124 -1.14 -18.40 5.16
C LEU A 124 -2.26 -18.85 6.13
N SER A 125 -2.68 -20.12 6.10
CA SER A 125 -3.82 -20.61 6.91
C SER A 125 -3.58 -20.65 8.42
N ASP A 126 -2.39 -20.31 8.93
CA ASP A 126 -2.10 -20.45 10.37
C ASP A 126 -1.89 -19.12 11.14
N ARG A 127 -1.93 -17.95 10.49
CA ARG A 127 -1.53 -16.71 11.17
C ARG A 127 -2.72 -15.93 11.73
N ASN A 128 -2.89 -15.98 13.05
CA ASN A 128 -3.81 -15.15 13.84
C ASN A 128 -3.65 -13.65 13.52
N ASP A 129 -4.77 -12.99 13.22
CA ASP A 129 -4.90 -11.55 12.98
C ASP A 129 -4.51 -10.75 14.25
N HIS A 130 -3.28 -10.24 14.29
CA HIS A 130 -2.93 -9.17 15.22
C HIS A 130 -3.24 -7.84 14.57
N ARG A 131 -4.51 -7.41 14.70
CA ARG A 131 -4.97 -6.05 14.40
C ARG A 131 -4.09 -5.03 15.13
N CYS A 132 -3.22 -4.36 14.38
CA CYS A 132 -2.35 -3.32 14.89
C CYS A 132 -3.15 -2.01 15.03
N SER A 133 -3.70 -1.75 16.22
CA SER A 133 -4.23 -0.42 16.56
C SER A 133 -3.10 0.60 16.59
N ARG A 134 -3.16 1.56 15.67
CA ARG A 134 -2.21 2.67 15.52
C ARG A 134 -2.29 3.60 16.74
N VAL A 135 -1.33 3.53 17.66
CA VAL A 135 -1.21 4.48 18.77
C VAL A 135 -0.32 5.64 18.34
N HIS A 136 -0.89 6.84 18.28
CA HIS A 136 -0.21 8.10 17.97
C HIS A 136 0.46 8.64 19.26
N PRO A 137 1.78 8.90 19.31
CA PRO A 137 2.39 9.49 20.49
C PRO A 137 2.43 11.01 20.36
N LEU A 138 1.66 11.73 21.16
CA LEU A 138 1.84 13.18 21.32
C LEU A 138 2.01 13.58 22.78
N ARG A 139 3.14 14.25 22.98
CA ARG A 139 3.48 15.25 24.00
C ARG A 139 4.03 14.75 25.34
N ARG A 140 5.37 14.68 25.34
CA ARG A 140 6.20 15.19 26.43
C ARG A 140 5.76 16.61 26.81
N THR A 141 5.48 16.82 28.10
CA THR A 141 5.78 18.09 28.78
C THR A 141 6.33 17.80 30.16
N ARG A 142 7.36 18.58 30.49
CA ARG A 142 8.34 18.44 31.55
C ARG A 142 7.98 19.39 32.70
N HIS A 143 7.92 18.90 33.94
CA HIS A 143 8.21 19.67 35.16
C HIS A 143 8.57 18.67 36.29
N GLN A 144 9.86 18.50 36.60
CA GLN A 144 10.58 19.10 37.75
C GLN A 144 9.88 18.79 39.10
N ARG A 145 10.45 17.87 39.90
CA ARG A 145 11.28 18.14 41.10
C ARG A 145 10.51 18.98 42.13
N THR A 146 10.21 18.53 43.35
CA THR A 146 11.13 18.12 44.45
C THR A 146 10.38 17.57 45.68
N CYS A 147 11.12 16.78 46.51
CA CYS A 147 10.97 16.53 47.98
C CYS A 147 9.74 15.72 48.45
N GLY A 148 9.81 14.81 49.43
CA GLY A 148 10.83 14.25 50.35
C GLY A 148 10.24 12.92 50.87
N GLY A 149 10.97 11.92 51.38
CA GLY A 149 11.85 11.98 52.55
C GLY A 149 11.19 11.17 53.69
N SER A 150 11.90 10.12 54.14
CA SER A 150 11.64 9.22 55.29
C SER A 150 10.53 8.17 55.15
N GLY A 151 10.69 6.92 55.59
CA GLY A 151 11.77 6.32 56.36
C GLY A 151 11.21 5.41 57.45
N ARG A 152 11.39 4.10 57.24
CA ARG A 152 11.17 2.94 58.13
C ARG A 152 9.74 2.51 58.40
#